data_AF-A0A1J4XUU2-F1
#
_entry.id   AF-A0A1J4XUU2-F1
#
_cell.length_a   1.000
_cell.length_b   1.000
_cell.length_c   1.000
_cell.angle_alpha   90.00
_cell.angle_beta   90.00
_cell.angle_gamma   90.00
#
_symmetry.space_group_name_H-M   'P 1'
#
loop_
_entity.id
_entity.type
_entity.pdbx_description
1 polymer ?
#
loop_
_entity_poly.entity_id
_entity_poly.type
_entity_poly.pdbx_seq_one_letter_code
_entity_poly.pdbx_strand_id
1 'polypeptide(L)'
;MNKSALLKTILSAVVFAVLLGCGSEEKPAAKSANPGGLTDWQMTNGVGPLTSDVQTGPGVEDELAAKGSELFETKCSACHKLDERYVGPPLRDVTERRAPAYIMNMILDPEGMVKKHPEARKLLSQYMTFMTNQNVSEEQARALLEYLRKENIK
;
A
#
# COMPACT_ATOMS: atom_id res chain seq x y z
N MET A 1 -20.99 56.35 -33.59
CA MET A 1 -20.34 57.12 -34.67
C MET A 1 -19.55 58.26 -34.07
N ASN A 2 -18.21 58.24 -34.22
CA ASN A 2 -17.26 59.37 -34.29
C ASN A 2 -15.87 58.72 -34.44
N LYS A 3 -15.39 58.51 -35.67
CA LYS A 3 -14.45 59.38 -36.42
C LYS A 3 -13.09 59.48 -35.71
N SER A 4 -12.10 58.63 -36.08
CA SER A 4 -10.95 58.97 -36.98
C SER A 4 -9.97 59.94 -36.32
N ALA A 5 -8.63 59.83 -36.34
CA ALA A 5 -7.64 59.02 -37.05
C ALA A 5 -6.27 59.32 -36.41
N LEU A 6 -5.19 58.83 -37.03
CA LEU A 6 -3.75 59.15 -36.88
C LEU A 6 -2.99 58.19 -35.95
N LEU A 7 -2.52 57.05 -36.47
CA LEU A 7 -1.36 56.88 -37.37
C LEU A 7 -0.07 57.44 -36.76
N LYS A 8 0.78 56.53 -36.27
CA LYS A 8 2.25 56.63 -36.32
C LYS A 8 2.84 55.22 -36.15
N THR A 9 3.15 54.63 -37.30
CA THR A 9 4.08 53.53 -37.49
C THR A 9 5.43 53.83 -36.83
N ILE A 10 5.91 52.96 -35.95
CA ILE A 10 7.34 52.72 -35.76
C ILE A 10 7.57 51.23 -35.84
N LEU A 11 8.08 50.86 -37.01
CA LEU A 11 8.73 49.62 -37.34
C LEU A 11 9.90 49.41 -36.36
N SER A 12 9.82 48.40 -35.50
CA SER A 12 11.00 47.86 -34.82
C SER A 12 11.02 46.36 -35.07
N ALA A 13 11.72 45.97 -36.12
CA ALA A 13 12.09 44.60 -36.39
C ALA A 13 13.03 44.14 -35.27
N VAL A 14 12.55 43.23 -34.42
CA VAL A 14 13.42 42.40 -33.58
C VAL A 14 13.28 40.98 -34.08
N VAL A 15 14.20 40.62 -34.95
CA VAL A 15 14.54 39.24 -35.27
C VAL A 15 15.20 38.66 -34.03
N PHE A 16 14.59 37.65 -33.41
CA PHE A 16 15.31 36.79 -32.47
C PHE A 16 14.84 35.33 -32.57
N ALA A 17 15.74 34.54 -33.18
CA ALA A 17 16.02 33.13 -32.96
C ALA A 17 14.87 32.14 -32.77
N VAL A 18 14.66 31.33 -33.82
CA VAL A 18 14.15 29.95 -33.72
C VAL A 18 15.13 29.12 -32.89
N LEU A 19 14.65 28.47 -31.82
CA LEU A 19 15.21 27.22 -31.32
C LEU A 19 14.08 26.23 -31.07
N LEU A 20 14.10 25.14 -31.85
CA LEU A 20 13.48 23.87 -31.53
C LEU A 20 14.08 23.33 -30.23
N GLY A 21 13.27 22.84 -29.30
CA GLY A 21 13.79 22.21 -28.08
C GLY A 21 12.73 21.68 -27.14
N CYS A 22 12.47 20.38 -27.28
CA CYS A 22 11.87 19.41 -26.37
C CYS A 22 11.78 19.77 -24.87
N GLY A 23 10.65 19.43 -24.25
CA GLY A 23 10.55 19.36 -22.79
C GLY A 23 9.12 19.26 -22.29
N SER A 24 8.45 18.11 -22.50
CA SER A 24 7.29 17.76 -21.69
C SER A 24 7.77 17.57 -20.25
N GLU A 25 7.65 18.59 -19.44
CA GLU A 25 7.88 18.50 -18.00
C GLU A 25 6.77 17.62 -17.39
N GLU A 26 7.10 16.36 -17.11
CA GLU A 26 6.32 15.53 -16.20
C GLU A 26 6.25 16.24 -14.84
N LYS A 27 5.06 16.75 -14.51
CA LYS A 27 4.75 17.27 -13.18
C LYS A 27 5.10 16.19 -12.14
N PRO A 28 5.92 16.49 -11.13
CA PRO A 28 6.18 15.54 -10.07
C PRO A 28 4.88 15.26 -9.34
N ALA A 29 4.54 13.98 -9.20
CA ALA A 29 3.42 13.51 -8.41
C ALA A 29 3.46 14.16 -7.02
N ALA A 30 2.35 14.75 -6.61
CA ALA A 30 2.23 15.42 -5.33
C ALA A 30 2.65 14.46 -4.20
N LYS A 31 3.60 14.91 -3.36
CA LYS A 31 3.97 14.23 -2.12
C LYS A 31 2.70 13.93 -1.33
N SER A 32 2.35 12.66 -1.26
CA SER A 32 1.29 12.15 -0.38
C SER A 32 1.57 12.65 1.03
N ALA A 33 0.56 13.23 1.68
CA ALA A 33 0.67 13.65 3.06
C ALA A 33 1.05 12.44 3.91
N ASN A 34 2.25 12.47 4.49
CA ASN A 34 2.80 11.45 5.36
C ASN A 34 2.71 11.93 6.81
N PRO A 35 1.53 11.86 7.45
CA PRO A 35 1.33 12.37 8.81
C PRO A 35 2.11 11.58 9.87
N GLY A 36 2.71 10.43 9.51
CA GLY A 36 3.46 9.57 10.43
C GLY A 36 4.98 9.70 10.34
N GLY A 37 5.53 10.49 9.40
CA GLY A 37 6.97 10.54 9.15
C GLY A 37 7.57 9.20 8.69
N LEU A 38 6.74 8.33 8.10
CA LEU A 38 7.16 7.00 7.63
C LEU A 38 8.01 7.09 6.37
N THR A 39 8.95 6.18 6.16
CA THR A 39 9.64 6.09 4.88
C THR A 39 8.70 5.61 3.77
N ASP A 40 9.05 5.83 2.50
CA ASP A 40 8.27 5.30 1.38
C ASP A 40 8.14 3.76 1.44
N TRP A 41 9.19 3.10 1.92
CA TRP A 41 9.17 1.65 2.17
C TRP A 41 8.13 1.29 3.23
N GLN A 42 8.10 2.00 4.36
CA GLN A 42 7.13 1.74 5.44
C GLN A 42 5.68 2.06 5.03
N MET A 43 5.48 3.03 4.14
CA MET A 43 4.15 3.33 3.59
C MET A 43 3.61 2.19 2.72
N THR A 44 4.49 1.40 2.10
CA THR A 44 4.12 0.27 1.24
C THR A 44 4.08 -1.04 2.00
N ASN A 45 5.06 -1.27 2.89
CA ASN A 45 5.34 -2.54 3.54
C ASN A 45 4.96 -2.57 5.03
N GLY A 46 4.34 -1.50 5.53
CA GLY A 46 3.96 -1.40 6.93
C GLY A 46 5.14 -1.08 7.85
N VAL A 47 4.84 -1.08 9.14
CA VAL A 47 5.77 -0.80 10.24
C VAL A 47 5.72 -1.99 11.20
N GLY A 48 6.88 -2.46 11.63
CA GLY A 48 6.99 -3.65 12.45
C GLY A 48 8.42 -4.20 12.43
N PRO A 49 8.61 -5.47 12.84
CA PRO A 49 9.93 -6.09 12.91
C PRO A 49 10.56 -6.33 11.52
N LEU A 50 9.77 -6.47 10.46
CA LEU A 50 10.30 -6.62 9.10
C LEU A 50 10.68 -5.25 8.54
N THR A 51 11.92 -5.16 8.06
CA THR A 51 12.53 -3.92 7.53
C THR A 51 13.09 -4.08 6.11
N SER A 52 12.81 -5.22 5.48
CA SER A 52 13.23 -5.57 4.12
C SER A 52 12.16 -6.40 3.42
N ASP A 53 12.28 -6.53 2.10
CA ASP A 53 11.28 -7.19 1.28
C ASP A 53 11.23 -8.70 1.55
N VAL A 54 10.01 -9.20 1.77
CA VAL A 54 9.75 -10.63 1.93
C VAL A 54 9.67 -11.27 0.55
N GLN A 55 10.58 -12.20 0.27
CA GLN A 55 10.60 -12.94 -0.97
C GLN A 55 9.52 -14.03 -0.96
N THR A 56 8.77 -14.13 -2.05
CA THR A 56 7.83 -15.21 -2.29
C THR A 56 8.19 -15.89 -3.60
N GLY A 57 8.13 -17.23 -3.65
CA GLY A 57 8.45 -17.98 -4.86
C GLY A 57 7.42 -17.74 -5.98
N PRO A 58 7.72 -18.14 -7.23
CA PRO A 58 6.80 -17.96 -8.36
C PRO A 58 5.49 -18.76 -8.23
N GLY A 59 5.45 -19.75 -7.35
CA GLY A 59 4.27 -20.54 -7.03
C GLY A 59 3.97 -20.55 -5.53
N VAL A 60 2.96 -21.35 -5.18
CA VAL A 60 2.58 -21.64 -3.80
C VAL A 60 3.33 -22.87 -3.32
N GLU A 61 3.93 -22.77 -2.15
CA GLU A 61 4.57 -23.87 -1.42
C GLU A 61 3.50 -24.63 -0.61
N ASP A 62 2.99 -25.73 -1.15
CA ASP A 62 1.81 -26.42 -0.60
C ASP A 62 1.93 -26.85 0.86
N GLU A 63 3.09 -27.38 1.27
CA GLU A 63 3.33 -27.78 2.66
C GLU A 63 3.34 -26.59 3.62
N LEU A 64 3.90 -25.45 3.18
CA LEU A 64 3.94 -24.22 3.96
C LEU A 64 2.55 -23.59 4.06
N ALA A 65 1.79 -23.60 2.97
CA ALA A 65 0.39 -23.17 2.95
C ALA A 65 -0.49 -24.04 3.85
N ALA A 66 -0.25 -25.37 3.90
CA ALA A 66 -0.98 -26.27 4.80
C ALA A 66 -0.73 -25.91 6.28
N LYS A 67 0.54 -25.69 6.67
CA LYS A 67 0.88 -25.17 8.01
C LYS A 67 0.21 -23.83 8.30
N GLY A 68 0.19 -22.93 7.31
CA GLY A 68 -0.50 -21.65 7.40
C GLY A 68 -1.99 -21.79 7.63
N SER A 69 -2.65 -22.76 6.98
CA SER A 69 -4.08 -23.04 7.16
C SER A 69 -4.39 -23.47 8.60
N GLU A 70 -3.58 -24.36 9.18
CA GLU A 70 -3.75 -24.80 10.58
C GLU A 70 -3.57 -23.63 11.57
N LEU A 71 -2.57 -22.78 11.32
CA LEU A 71 -2.35 -21.56 12.09
C LEU A 71 -3.52 -20.58 11.94
N PHE A 72 -4.07 -20.44 10.75
CA PHE A 72 -5.19 -19.56 10.48
C PHE A 72 -6.44 -20.01 11.26
N GLU A 73 -6.73 -21.31 11.24
CA GLU A 73 -7.86 -21.88 11.97
C GLU A 73 -7.75 -21.69 13.48
N THR A 74 -6.54 -21.73 14.03
CA THR A 74 -6.33 -21.63 15.49
C THR A 74 -6.14 -20.20 15.99
N LYS A 75 -5.62 -19.29 15.16
CA LYS A 75 -5.23 -17.93 15.59
C LYS A 75 -5.99 -16.80 14.88
N CYS A 76 -6.68 -17.05 13.77
CA CYS A 76 -7.22 -15.99 12.92
C CYS A 76 -8.71 -16.14 12.62
N SER A 77 -9.21 -17.38 12.47
CA SER A 77 -10.58 -17.69 12.01
C SER A 77 -11.69 -17.21 12.96
N ALA A 78 -11.35 -16.96 14.23
CA ALA A 78 -12.22 -16.37 15.23
C ALA A 78 -12.61 -14.92 14.91
N CYS A 79 -11.79 -14.21 14.13
CA CYS A 79 -12.02 -12.81 13.77
C CYS A 79 -12.15 -12.59 12.26
N HIS A 80 -11.50 -13.41 11.44
CA HIS A 80 -11.46 -13.24 10.00
C HIS A 80 -12.13 -14.38 9.25
N LYS A 81 -12.81 -14.02 8.16
CA LYS A 81 -13.23 -14.93 7.10
C LYS A 81 -12.52 -14.56 5.81
N LEU A 82 -12.49 -15.48 4.85
CA LEU A 82 -11.90 -15.20 3.55
C LEU A 82 -12.80 -14.24 2.76
N ASP A 83 -14.09 -14.54 2.69
CA ASP A 83 -15.00 -13.95 1.70
C ASP A 83 -15.90 -12.85 2.24
N GLU A 84 -16.05 -12.73 3.56
CA GLU A 84 -16.98 -11.80 4.17
C GLU A 84 -16.38 -11.02 5.33
N ARG A 85 -17.00 -9.87 5.60
CA ARG A 85 -16.76 -9.12 6.82
C ARG A 85 -17.28 -9.92 8.01
N TYR A 86 -16.45 -10.05 9.03
CA TYR A 86 -16.84 -10.61 10.32
C TYR A 86 -16.47 -9.64 11.43
N VAL A 87 -15.61 -10.03 12.37
CA VAL A 87 -14.99 -9.08 13.32
C VAL A 87 -13.94 -8.22 12.60
N GLY A 88 -13.10 -8.85 11.78
CA GLY A 88 -12.11 -8.22 10.91
C GLY A 88 -12.53 -8.19 9.44
N PRO A 89 -11.69 -7.59 8.57
CA PRO A 89 -11.90 -7.60 7.13
C PRO A 89 -11.86 -8.99 6.50
N PRO A 90 -12.54 -9.18 5.35
CA PRO A 90 -12.32 -10.35 4.50
C PRO A 90 -10.86 -10.39 4.03
N LEU A 91 -10.30 -11.60 4.01
CA LEU A 91 -8.88 -11.81 3.70
C LEU A 91 -8.61 -12.44 2.34
N ARG A 92 -9.63 -12.87 1.59
CA ARG A 92 -9.44 -13.25 0.19
C ARG A 92 -8.83 -12.08 -0.58
N ASP A 93 -7.89 -12.40 -1.46
CA ASP A 93 -7.14 -11.48 -2.33
C ASP A 93 -6.30 -10.44 -1.57
N VAL A 94 -6.06 -10.62 -0.26
CA VAL A 94 -5.29 -9.65 0.52
C VAL A 94 -3.85 -9.53 0.01
N THR A 95 -3.29 -10.61 -0.53
CA THR A 95 -1.93 -10.61 -1.12
C THR A 95 -1.88 -9.97 -2.50
N GLU A 96 -3.02 -9.64 -3.11
CA GLU A 96 -3.09 -8.80 -4.31
C GLU A 96 -3.20 -7.32 -3.93
N ARG A 97 -3.77 -7.02 -2.77
CA ARG A 97 -3.99 -5.65 -2.28
C ARG A 97 -2.85 -5.09 -1.44
N ARG A 98 -2.00 -5.96 -0.87
CA ARG A 98 -0.94 -5.58 0.08
C ARG A 98 0.34 -6.33 -0.21
N ALA A 99 1.46 -5.65 0.01
CA ALA A 99 2.77 -6.27 -0.07
C ALA A 99 2.91 -7.40 0.98
N PRO A 100 3.65 -8.47 0.68
CA PRO A 100 3.96 -9.55 1.62
C PRO A 100 4.43 -9.06 3.00
N ALA A 101 5.38 -8.12 3.03
CA ALA A 101 5.91 -7.54 4.26
C ALA A 101 4.84 -6.78 5.06
N TYR A 102 3.90 -6.11 4.40
CA TYR A 102 2.78 -5.43 5.07
C TYR A 102 1.90 -6.42 5.83
N ILE A 103 1.55 -7.53 5.17
CA ILE A 103 0.69 -8.56 5.76
C ILE A 103 1.37 -9.17 6.98
N MET A 104 2.66 -9.53 6.85
CA MET A 104 3.41 -10.09 7.95
C MET A 104 3.63 -9.07 9.09
N ASN A 105 3.95 -7.81 8.81
CA ASN A 105 4.06 -6.77 9.84
C ASN A 105 2.74 -6.54 10.58
N MET A 106 1.58 -6.61 9.89
CA MET A 106 0.27 -6.54 10.53
C MET A 106 0.03 -7.72 11.49
N ILE A 107 0.46 -8.93 11.12
CA ILE A 107 0.31 -10.12 11.96
C ILE A 107 1.25 -10.06 13.17
N LEU A 108 2.49 -9.61 12.96
CA LEU A 108 3.56 -9.61 13.97
C LEU A 108 3.45 -8.45 14.97
N ASP A 109 2.99 -7.27 14.53
CA ASP A 109 2.86 -6.07 15.36
C ASP A 109 1.59 -5.25 14.98
N PRO A 110 0.38 -5.78 15.21
CA PRO A 110 -0.85 -5.09 14.85
C PRO A 110 -1.05 -3.77 15.61
N GLU A 111 -0.58 -3.69 16.85
CA GLU A 111 -0.66 -2.47 17.67
C GLU A 111 0.26 -1.36 17.13
N GLY A 112 1.51 -1.69 16.80
CA GLY A 112 2.44 -0.76 16.17
C GLY A 112 1.95 -0.29 14.80
N MET A 113 1.37 -1.21 14.02
CA MET A 113 0.71 -0.90 12.75
C MET A 113 -0.42 0.11 12.94
N VAL A 114 -1.38 -0.15 13.82
CA VAL A 114 -2.48 0.78 14.12
C VAL A 114 -1.96 2.10 14.69
N LYS A 115 -0.91 2.11 15.51
CA LYS A 115 -0.39 3.35 16.08
C LYS A 115 0.23 4.27 15.03
N LYS A 116 0.91 3.70 14.03
CA LYS A 116 1.79 4.44 13.12
C LYS A 116 1.28 4.47 11.68
N HIS A 117 0.83 3.34 11.14
CA HIS A 117 0.45 3.22 9.75
C HIS A 117 -0.96 3.81 9.48
N PRO A 118 -1.13 4.73 8.51
CA PRO A 118 -2.41 5.37 8.25
C PRO A 118 -3.50 4.37 7.82
N GLU A 119 -3.14 3.39 7.00
CA GLU A 119 -4.12 2.40 6.53
C GLU A 119 -4.58 1.44 7.64
N ALA A 120 -3.71 1.09 8.59
CA ALA A 120 -4.10 0.29 9.74
C ALA A 120 -5.07 1.06 10.65
N ARG A 121 -4.86 2.37 10.84
CA ARG A 121 -5.80 3.25 11.54
C ARG A 121 -7.15 3.33 10.85
N LYS A 122 -7.14 3.42 9.52
CA LYS A 122 -8.37 3.41 8.73
C LYS A 122 -9.13 2.11 8.94
N LEU A 123 -8.46 0.96 8.90
CA LEU A 123 -9.09 -0.33 9.21
C LEU A 123 -9.67 -0.33 10.63
N LEU A 124 -8.94 0.12 11.64
CA LEU A 124 -9.48 0.23 12.99
C LEU A 124 -10.77 1.09 13.02
N SER A 125 -10.79 2.23 12.33
CA SER A 125 -12.00 3.08 12.28
C SER A 125 -13.19 2.42 11.58
N GLN A 126 -12.95 1.46 10.68
CA GLN A 126 -13.99 0.76 9.92
C GLN A 126 -14.52 -0.48 10.66
N TYR A 127 -13.67 -1.15 11.44
CA TYR A 127 -13.98 -2.40 12.13
C TYR A 127 -14.19 -2.21 13.63
N MET A 128 -13.81 -1.06 14.19
CA MET A 128 -13.99 -0.65 15.60
C MET A 128 -13.48 -1.65 16.63
N THR A 129 -12.58 -2.56 16.20
CA THR A 129 -11.99 -3.62 16.99
C THR A 129 -10.49 -3.66 16.74
N PHE A 130 -9.72 -3.77 17.81
CA PHE A 130 -8.26 -3.92 17.72
C PHE A 130 -7.91 -5.38 17.44
N MET A 131 -7.04 -5.61 16.46
CA MET A 131 -6.36 -6.90 16.32
C MET A 131 -5.28 -6.98 17.39
N THR A 132 -5.37 -7.96 18.28
CA THR A 132 -4.35 -8.21 19.31
C THR A 132 -3.23 -9.07 18.75
N ASN A 133 -2.03 -8.96 19.34
CA ASN A 133 -0.92 -9.84 18.97
C ASN A 133 -1.24 -11.29 19.36
N GLN A 134 -1.21 -12.21 18.37
CA GLN A 134 -1.53 -13.63 18.55
C GLN A 134 -0.31 -14.49 18.93
N ASN A 135 0.80 -13.85 19.34
CA ASN A 135 2.09 -14.46 19.63
C ASN A 135 2.58 -15.33 18.46
N VAL A 136 2.57 -14.74 17.26
CA VAL A 136 2.99 -15.38 16.01
C VAL A 136 4.46 -15.10 15.79
N SER A 137 5.26 -16.13 15.51
CA SER A 137 6.66 -15.95 15.08
C SER A 137 6.74 -15.51 13.62
N GLU A 138 7.89 -15.00 13.18
CA GLU A 138 8.11 -14.64 11.78
C GLU A 138 7.88 -15.82 10.82
N GLU A 139 8.35 -17.02 11.18
CA GLU A 139 8.14 -18.25 10.40
C GLU A 139 6.65 -18.62 10.30
N GLN A 140 5.91 -18.47 11.40
CA GLN A 140 4.46 -18.69 11.41
C GLN A 140 3.73 -17.63 10.57
N ALA A 141 4.15 -16.37 10.63
CA ALA A 141 3.62 -15.32 9.77
C ALA A 141 3.91 -15.59 8.28
N ARG A 142 5.08 -16.15 7.95
CA ARG A 142 5.44 -16.58 6.60
C ARG A 142 4.54 -17.72 6.12
N ALA A 143 4.21 -18.68 7.00
CA ALA A 143 3.26 -19.75 6.70
C ALA A 143 1.83 -19.22 6.47
N LEU A 144 1.35 -18.31 7.33
CA LEU A 144 0.06 -17.63 7.18
C LEU A 144 -0.03 -16.84 5.87
N LEU A 145 1.04 -16.12 5.50
CA LEU A 145 1.12 -15.45 4.21
C LEU A 145 1.00 -16.45 3.05
N GLU A 146 1.67 -17.61 3.12
CA GLU A 146 1.59 -18.63 2.07
C GLU A 146 0.19 -19.22 1.92
N TYR A 147 -0.48 -19.45 3.05
CA TYR A 147 -1.89 -19.84 3.05
C TYR A 147 -2.77 -18.80 2.36
N LEU A 148 -2.62 -17.52 2.69
CA LEU A 148 -3.37 -16.44 2.03
C LEU A 148 -3.06 -16.35 0.53
N ARG A 149 -1.81 -16.60 0.11
CA ARG A 149 -1.45 -16.69 -1.32
C ARG A 149 -2.19 -17.85 -2.00
N LYS A 150 -2.28 -19.01 -1.34
CA LYS A 150 -2.99 -20.20 -1.85
C LYS A 150 -4.48 -19.93 -2.04
N GLU A 151 -5.11 -19.22 -1.11
CA GLU A 151 -6.55 -18.93 -1.19
C GLU A 151 -6.93 -17.98 -2.33
N ASN A 152 -6.01 -17.21 -2.88
CA ASN A 152 -6.30 -16.32 -4.03
C ASN A 152 -6.26 -17.04 -5.39
N ILE A 153 -5.64 -18.22 -5.45
CA ILE A 153 -5.48 -18.97 -6.72
C ILE A 153 -6.64 -19.95 -6.96
N LYS A 154 -7.49 -20.16 -5.94
CA LYS A 154 -8.65 -21.06 -6.00
C LYS A 154 -9.86 -20.38 -6.62
#